data_AF-A0A8T2BUN4-F1
#
_entry.id   AF-A0A8T2BUN4-F1
#
_cell.length_a   1.000
_cell.length_b   1.000
_cell.length_c   1.000
_cell.angle_alpha   90.00
_cell.angle_beta   90.00
_cell.angle_gamma   90.00
#
_symmetry.space_group_name_H-M   'P 1'
#
loop_
_entity.id
_entity.type
_entity.pdbx_description
1 polymer ?
#
loop_
_entity_poly.entity_id
_entity_poly.type
_entity_poly.pdbx_seq_one_letter_code
_entity_poly.pdbx_strand_id
1 'polypeptide(L)' 'MTTKIFSYVLLHSLMMFALILSSMGSPGKYYDCKQDGCITTPPCWRKCLSMGYPKGGECRTYSYGGVCCCELSSKPPN' A
#
# COMPACT_ATOMS: atom_id res chain seq x y z
N MET A 1 14.22 38.78 -22.11
CA MET A 1 14.05 37.35 -22.46
C MET A 1 14.66 36.38 -21.44
N THR A 2 15.66 36.81 -20.66
CA THR A 2 16.44 35.96 -19.73
C THR A 2 15.66 35.49 -18.49
N THR A 3 14.64 36.23 -18.05
CA THR A 3 13.79 35.89 -16.88
C THR A 3 12.88 34.68 -17.12
N LYS A 4 12.50 34.42 -18.39
CA LYS A 4 11.66 33.25 -18.74
C LYS A 4 12.43 31.93 -18.62
N ILE A 5 13.74 31.96 -18.90
CA ILE A 5 14.61 30.77 -18.88
C ILE A 5 14.82 30.30 -17.43
N PHE A 6 15.06 31.24 -16.53
CA PHE A 6 15.25 30.96 -15.10
C PHE A 6 13.99 30.33 -14.48
N SER A 7 12.81 30.83 -14.87
CA SER A 7 11.54 30.31 -14.40
C SER A 7 11.26 28.88 -14.89
N TYR A 8 11.65 28.56 -16.12
CA TYR A 8 11.46 27.22 -16.69
C TYR A 8 12.37 26.16 -16.05
N VAL A 9 13.63 26.52 -15.77
CA VAL A 9 14.60 25.66 -15.08
C VAL A 9 14.19 25.41 -13.62
N LEU A 10 13.72 26.46 -12.94
CA LEU A 10 13.23 26.34 -11.56
C LEU A 10 12.00 25.43 -11.50
N LEU A 11 11.07 25.56 -12.45
CA LEU A 11 9.87 24.73 -12.54
C LEU A 11 10.20 23.25 -12.77
N HIS A 12 11.16 22.96 -13.65
CA HIS A 12 11.65 21.59 -13.88
C HIS A 12 12.31 20.99 -12.64
N SER A 13 13.13 21.78 -11.94
CA SER A 13 13.78 21.34 -10.70
C SER A 13 12.75 20.98 -9.62
N LEU A 14 11.71 21.81 -9.45
CA LEU A 14 10.62 21.55 -8.50
C LEU A 14 9.82 20.29 -8.84
N MET A 15 9.54 20.03 -10.12
CA MET A 15 8.85 18.80 -10.55
C MET A 15 9.67 17.54 -10.23
N MET A 16 10.99 17.57 -10.49
CA MET A 16 11.86 16.45 -10.16
C MET A 16 11.94 16.21 -8.66
N PHE A 17 12.01 17.27 -7.84
CA PHE A 17 11.96 17.17 -6.38
C PHE A 17 10.64 16.56 -5.88
N ALA A 18 9.50 16.95 -6.45
CA ALA A 18 8.20 16.38 -6.10
C ALA A 18 8.10 14.88 -6.42
N LEU A 19 8.70 14.44 -7.54
CA LEU A 19 8.76 13.02 -7.92
C LEU A 19 9.64 12.21 -6.95
N ILE A 20 10.79 12.75 -6.56
CA ILE A 20 11.69 12.10 -5.59
C ILE A 20 10.98 11.97 -4.23
N LEU A 21 10.31 13.02 -3.76
CA LEU A 21 9.55 13.00 -2.50
C LEU A 21 8.36 12.02 -2.54
N SER A 22 7.68 11.89 -3.69
CA SER A 22 6.57 10.95 -3.87
C SER A 22 7.03 9.48 -3.80
N SER A 23 8.29 9.21 -4.12
CA SER A 23 8.88 7.86 -4.04
C SER A 23 9.36 7.49 -2.63
N MET A 24 9.50 8.47 -1.73
CA MET A 24 9.88 8.27 -0.33
C MET A 24 8.65 7.96 0.53
N GLY A 25 8.15 6.73 0.39
CA GLY A 25 7.53 6.02 1.51
C GLY A 25 6.04 6.29 1.71
N SER A 26 5.20 5.63 0.91
CA SER A 26 4.06 4.98 1.56
C SER A 26 4.65 3.95 2.52
N PRO A 27 4.38 4.00 3.84
CA PRO A 27 4.72 2.89 4.73
C PRO A 27 4.06 1.65 4.12
N GLY A 28 4.89 0.74 3.59
CA GLY A 28 4.40 -0.42 2.87
C GLY A 28 3.38 -1.12 3.73
N LYS A 29 2.15 -1.25 3.23
CA LYS A 29 1.15 -2.08 3.91
C LYS A 29 1.64 -3.52 3.77
N TYR A 30 2.12 -4.07 4.88
CA TYR A 30 2.53 -5.46 4.94
C TYR A 30 1.28 -6.30 5.13
N TYR A 31 1.14 -7.37 4.35
CA TYR A 31 0.01 -8.28 4.44
C TYR A 31 0.51 -9.69 4.67
N ASP A 32 -0.16 -10.42 5.56
CA ASP A 32 -0.05 -11.86 5.68
C ASP A 32 -1.28 -12.49 5.00
N CYS A 33 -1.05 -13.17 3.87
CA CYS A 33 -2.10 -13.66 2.99
C CYS A 33 -2.20 -15.18 3.06
N LYS A 34 -3.40 -15.69 3.36
CA LYS A 34 -3.70 -17.13 3.35
C LYS A 34 -4.79 -17.45 2.35
N GLN A 35 -4.55 -18.49 1.56
CA GLN A 35 -5.48 -18.97 0.56
C GLN A 35 -6.58 -19.80 1.24
N ASP A 36 -7.60 -19.10 1.73
CA ASP A 36 -8.69 -19.67 2.53
C ASP A 36 -10.02 -19.76 1.76
N GLY A 37 -10.03 -19.51 0.45
CA GLY A 37 -11.27 -19.49 -0.35
C GLY A 37 -12.17 -18.29 -0.02
N CYS A 38 -11.57 -17.17 0.34
CA CYS A 38 -12.29 -15.98 0.78
C CYS A 38 -13.25 -15.45 -0.31
N ILE A 39 -14.50 -15.14 0.04
CA ILE A 39 -15.50 -14.59 -0.90
C ILE A 39 -15.76 -13.11 -0.65
N THR A 40 -15.73 -12.68 0.62
CA THR A 40 -16.05 -11.30 1.01
C THR A 40 -15.11 -10.77 2.09
N THR A 41 -14.89 -9.46 2.10
CA THR A 41 -14.02 -8.77 3.07
C THR A 41 -14.50 -8.83 4.51
N PRO A 42 -15.79 -8.66 4.86
CA PRO A 42 -16.24 -8.66 6.26
C PRO A 42 -15.88 -9.90 7.10
N PRO A 43 -16.00 -11.15 6.59
CA PRO A 43 -15.55 -12.33 7.33
C PRO A 43 -14.03 -12.42 7.43
N CYS A 44 -13.29 -12.05 6.39
CA CYS A 44 -11.83 -11.97 6.43
C CYS A 44 -11.35 -10.95 7.47
N TRP A 45 -11.93 -9.75 7.48
CA TRP A 45 -11.65 -8.70 8.46
C TRP A 45 -11.80 -9.20 9.90
N ARG A 46 -12.93 -9.81 10.22
CA ARG A 46 -13.19 -10.37 11.57
C ARG A 46 -12.22 -11.51 11.91
N LYS A 47 -11.89 -12.37 10.96
CA LYS A 47 -10.90 -13.44 11.15
C LYS A 47 -9.52 -12.84 11.48
N CYS A 48 -9.06 -11.85 10.72
CA CYS A 48 -7.80 -11.17 10.98
C CYS A 48 -7.76 -10.51 12.36
N LEU A 49 -8.84 -9.81 12.75
CA LEU A 49 -8.96 -9.27 14.11
C LEU A 49 -8.85 -10.37 15.18
N SER A 50 -9.52 -11.52 14.99
CA SER A 50 -9.47 -12.65 15.93
C SER A 50 -8.10 -13.32 16.03
N MET A 51 -7.28 -13.23 14.99
CA MET A 51 -5.90 -13.75 14.96
C MET A 51 -4.88 -12.76 15.51
N GLY A 52 -5.31 -11.57 15.94
CA GLY A 52 -4.43 -10.56 16.52
C GLY A 52 -3.89 -9.52 15.54
N TYR A 53 -4.45 -9.42 14.32
CA TYR A 53 -4.12 -8.34 13.39
C TYR A 53 -5.04 -7.14 13.66
N PRO A 54 -4.60 -6.09 14.37
CA PRO A 54 -5.47 -5.02 14.86
C PRO A 54 -6.07 -4.15 13.75
N LYS A 55 -5.45 -4.19 12.56
CA LYS A 55 -5.90 -3.50 11.37
C LYS A 55 -6.85 -4.32 10.50
N GLY A 56 -7.23 -5.52 10.96
CA GLY A 56 -8.09 -6.42 10.21
C GLY A 56 -7.42 -6.95 8.95
N GLY A 57 -8.22 -7.15 7.90
CA GLY A 57 -7.74 -7.68 6.64
C GLY A 57 -8.76 -7.58 5.52
N GLU A 58 -8.30 -7.82 4.31
CA GLU A 58 -9.09 -7.70 3.09
C GLU A 58 -9.15 -9.02 2.33
N CYS A 59 -10.31 -9.26 1.71
CA CYS A 59 -10.49 -10.38 0.82
C CYS A 59 -10.03 -9.99 -0.58
N ARG A 60 -9.04 -10.68 -1.11
CA ARG A 60 -8.58 -10.52 -2.49
C ARG A 60 -9.06 -11.70 -3.32
N THR A 61 -10.06 -11.45 -4.15
CA THR A 61 -10.64 -12.47 -5.03
C THR A 61 -9.88 -12.51 -6.36
N TYR A 62 -9.31 -13.65 -6.70
CA TYR A 62 -8.64 -13.90 -7.97
C TYR A 62 -9.42 -14.93 -8.80
N SER A 63 -9.06 -15.08 -10.08
CA SER A 63 -9.71 -16.04 -10.99
C SER A 63 -9.64 -17.50 -10.53
N TYR A 64 -8.69 -17.84 -9.66
CA TYR A 64 -8.45 -19.18 -9.12
C TYR A 64 -8.90 -19.32 -7.64
N GLY A 65 -9.68 -18.38 -7.13
CA GLY A 65 -10.17 -18.36 -5.75
C GLY A 65 -9.73 -17.12 -4.97
N GLY A 66 -10.30 -16.94 -3.78
CA GLY A 66 -10.00 -15.78 -2.95
C GLY A 66 -9.03 -16.06 -1.80
N VAL A 67 -8.23 -15.05 -1.50
CA VAL A 67 -7.18 -15.05 -0.48
C VAL A 67 -7.57 -14.02 0.57
N CYS A 68 -7.48 -14.39 1.85
CA CYS A 68 -7.67 -13.45 2.95
C CYS A 68 -6.31 -12.90 3.36
N CYS A 69 -6.15 -11.57 3.27
CA CYS A 69 -4.91 -10.87 3.55
C CYS A 69 -5.05 -9.99 4.78
N CYS A 70 -4.40 -10.37 5.88
CA CYS A 70 -4.42 -9.61 7.12
C CYS A 70 -3.34 -8.53 7.12
N GLU A 71 -3.71 -7.30 7.47
CA GLU A 71 -2.77 -6.17 7.50
C GLU A 71 -1.89 -6.23 8.77
N LEU A 72 -0.58 -6.23 8.56
CA LEU A 72 0.42 -6.21 9.61
C LEU A 72 0.68 -4.78 10.08
N SER A 73 0.87 -4.62 11.39
CA SER A 73 1.24 -3.33 11.99
C SER A 73 2.70 -2.95 11.72
N SER A 74 3.55 -3.93 11.46
CA SER A 74 4.98 -3.76 11.24
C SER A 74 5.49 -4.74 10.17
N LYS A 75 6.66 -4.45 9.61
CA LYS A 75 7.35 -5.36 8.69
C LYS A 75 7.63 -6.70 9.42
N PRO A 76 7.28 -7.85 8.84
CA PRO A 76 7.62 -9.13 9.44
C PRO A 76 9.16 -9.29 9.51
N PRO A 77 9.70 -9.89 10.59
CA PRO A 77 11.13 -10.20 10.67
C PRO A 77 11.50 -11.19 9.54
N ASN A 78 12.63 -10.92 8.87
CA ASN A 78 13.19 -11.80 7.83
C ASN A 78 13.72 -13.10 8.42
#